data_AF-A0A940VA00-F1
#
_entry.id   AF-A0A940VA00-F1
#
_cell.length_a   1.000
_cell.length_b   1.000
_cell.length_c   1.000
_cell.angle_alpha   90.00
_cell.angle_beta   90.00
_cell.angle_gamma   90.00
#
_symmetry.space_group_name_H-M   'P 1'
#
loop_
_entity.id
_entity.type
_entity.pdbx_description
1 polymer ?
#
loop_
_entity_poly.entity_id
_entity_poly.type
_entity_poly.pdbx_seq_one_letter_code
_entity_poly.pdbx_strand_id
1 'polypeptide(L)'
;DGLNVYRGLEGYGHDRHVQRAQAPGEHLLPRVHRVVSLMKRWLLGTHQGAIGHDHLDAYLDEFTFRFNRRKSASRGKLFYRLAQQAVQVKPVRIAALSQHKG
;
A
#
# COMPACT_ATOMS: atom_id res chain seq x y z
N ASP A 1 -12.95 6.34 -12.93
CA ASP A 1 -12.24 5.87 -14.14
C ASP A 1 -12.61 4.40 -14.38
N GLY A 2 -13.28 4.07 -15.47
CA GLY A 2 -13.87 2.74 -15.69
C GLY A 2 -12.86 1.63 -16.03
N LEU A 3 -11.83 1.42 -15.20
CA LEU A 3 -10.86 0.34 -15.38
C LEU A 3 -11.54 -1.03 -15.20
N ASN A 4 -11.23 -1.98 -16.09
CA ASN A 4 -11.84 -3.32 -16.09
C ASN A 4 -11.45 -4.19 -14.88
N VAL A 5 -10.44 -3.79 -14.10
CA VAL A 5 -9.91 -4.53 -12.95
C VAL A 5 -10.93 -4.71 -11.82
N TYR A 6 -11.93 -3.83 -11.72
CA TYR A 6 -12.95 -3.89 -10.66
C TYR A 6 -14.07 -4.91 -10.93
N ARG A 7 -14.14 -5.52 -12.12
CA ARG A 7 -15.22 -6.46 -12.47
C ARG A 7 -15.07 -7.85 -11.86
N GLY A 8 -13.88 -8.20 -11.35
CA GLY A 8 -13.59 -9.53 -10.80
C GLY A 8 -13.63 -9.63 -9.28
N LEU A 9 -14.04 -8.58 -8.57
CA LEU A 9 -14.05 -8.57 -7.10
C LEU A 9 -15.38 -9.14 -6.58
N GLU A 10 -15.34 -10.34 -6.00
CA GLU A 10 -16.50 -10.95 -5.35
C GLU A 10 -16.88 -10.17 -4.08
N GLY A 11 -18.18 -9.91 -3.88
CA GLY A 11 -18.70 -9.17 -2.73
C GLY A 11 -18.51 -7.65 -2.77
N TYR A 12 -17.86 -7.11 -3.81
CA TYR A 12 -17.72 -5.66 -3.99
C TYR A 12 -18.83 -5.10 -4.88
N GLY A 13 -19.82 -4.45 -4.26
CA GLY A 13 -20.81 -3.63 -4.96
C GLY A 13 -20.15 -2.38 -5.53
N HIS A 14 -19.67 -2.44 -6.76
CA HIS A 14 -19.05 -1.28 -7.40
C HIS A 14 -20.12 -0.23 -7.74
N ASP A 15 -20.29 0.75 -6.85
CA ASP A 15 -21.10 1.94 -7.14
C ASP A 15 -20.33 2.85 -8.09
N ARG A 16 -20.57 2.64 -9.39
CA ARG A 16 -19.85 3.28 -10.48
C ARG A 16 -20.28 4.74 -10.61
N HIS A 17 -19.57 5.65 -9.95
CA HIS A 17 -19.72 7.07 -10.21
C HIS A 17 -18.93 7.49 -11.46
N VAL A 18 -19.60 7.50 -12.63
CA VAL A 18 -19.00 7.96 -13.88
C VAL A 18 -19.15 9.47 -13.99
N GLN A 19 -18.12 10.21 -13.60
CA GLN A 19 -18.06 11.64 -13.88
C GLN A 19 -17.74 11.86 -15.37
N ARG A 20 -18.78 11.91 -16.22
CA ARG A 20 -18.66 12.25 -17.66
C ARG A 20 -18.56 13.76 -17.91
N ALA A 21 -19.07 14.56 -16.98
CA ALA A 21 -19.02 16.02 -17.03
C ALA A 21 -18.63 16.51 -15.64
N GLN A 22 -17.42 17.04 -15.52
CA GLN A 22 -16.93 17.60 -14.27
C GLN A 22 -17.52 19.01 -14.12
N ALA A 23 -18.31 19.25 -13.08
CA ALA A 23 -18.62 20.63 -12.71
C ALA A 23 -17.30 21.35 -12.39
N PRO A 24 -17.09 22.61 -12.81
CA PRO A 24 -15.86 23.33 -12.52
C PRO A 24 -15.59 23.34 -11.01
N GLY A 25 -14.50 22.70 -10.58
CA GLY A 25 -14.05 22.71 -9.17
C GLY A 25 -14.13 21.39 -8.42
N GLU A 26 -14.86 20.38 -8.89
CA GLU A 26 -15.01 19.11 -8.16
C GLU A 26 -14.10 18.02 -8.73
N HIS A 27 -12.86 17.97 -8.24
CA HIS A 27 -11.92 16.88 -8.54
C HIS A 27 -11.85 15.99 -7.31
N LEU A 28 -12.53 14.84 -7.32
CA LEU A 28 -12.54 13.91 -6.17
C LEU A 28 -11.13 13.45 -5.78
N LEU A 29 -10.23 13.30 -6.76
CA LEU A 29 -8.84 12.88 -6.54
C LEU A 29 -7.86 13.61 -7.49
N PRO A 30 -7.56 14.91 -7.28
CA PRO A 30 -6.82 15.76 -8.24
C PRO A 30 -5.38 15.31 -8.52
N ARG A 31 -4.86 14.36 -7.73
CA ARG A 31 -3.46 13.92 -7.80
C ARG A 31 -3.31 12.40 -7.85
N VAL A 32 -4.40 11.64 -8.05
CA VAL A 32 -4.33 10.17 -8.08
C VAL A 32 -3.37 9.66 -9.16
N HIS A 33 -3.34 10.30 -10.33
CA HIS A 33 -2.41 9.97 -11.41
C HIS A 33 -0.94 10.05 -10.95
N ARG A 34 -0.58 10.97 -10.03
CA ARG A 34 0.78 11.06 -9.48
C ARG A 34 1.08 9.91 -8.54
N VAL A 35 0.12 9.52 -7.70
CA VAL A 35 0.26 8.36 -6.80
C VAL A 35 0.45 7.09 -7.61
N VAL A 36 -0.37 6.87 -8.64
CA VAL A 36 -0.26 5.74 -9.58
C VAL A 36 1.10 5.74 -10.29
N SER A 37 1.57 6.89 -10.76
CA SER A 37 2.88 7.01 -11.42
C SER A 37 4.04 6.64 -10.49
N LEU A 38 3.96 7.04 -9.22
CA LEU A 38 4.95 6.69 -8.20
C LEU A 38 4.95 5.19 -7.88
N MET A 39 3.78 4.58 -7.80
CA MET A 39 3.63 3.13 -7.59
C MET A 39 4.26 2.35 -8.74
N LYS A 40 3.91 2.69 -9.99
CA LYS A 40 4.49 2.05 -11.18
C LYS A 40 6.01 2.16 -11.22
N ARG A 41 6.56 3.34 -10.92
CA ARG A 41 8.02 3.55 -10.87
C ARG A 41 8.67 2.73 -9.77
N TRP A 42 8.04 2.64 -8.59
CA TRP A 42 8.56 1.83 -7.50
C TRP A 42 8.57 0.34 -7.84
N LEU A 43 7.47 -0.18 -8.39
CA LEU A 43 7.36 -1.56 -8.83
C LEU A 43 8.43 -1.91 -9.87
N LEU A 44 8.61 -1.05 -10.89
CA LEU A 44 9.64 -1.25 -11.91
C LEU A 44 11.07 -1.19 -11.34
N GLY A 45 11.33 -0.31 -10.37
CA GLY A 45 12.67 -0.15 -9.81
C GLY A 45 13.05 -1.22 -8.77
N THR A 46 12.16 -1.50 -7.82
CA THR A 46 12.42 -2.42 -6.70
C THR A 46 12.16 -3.87 -7.08
N HIS A 47 11.11 -4.15 -7.83
CA HIS A 47 10.77 -5.50 -8.27
C HIS A 47 11.24 -5.80 -9.69
N GLN A 48 11.97 -4.87 -10.34
CA GLN A 48 12.55 -5.06 -11.68
C GLN A 48 11.52 -5.50 -12.75
N GLY A 49 10.25 -5.16 -12.53
CA GLY A 49 9.14 -5.58 -13.40
C GLY A 49 8.64 -7.02 -13.17
N ALA A 50 9.26 -7.81 -12.29
CA ALA A 50 8.77 -9.10 -11.85
C ALA A 50 7.66 -8.92 -10.79
N ILE A 51 6.45 -8.64 -11.27
CA ILE A 51 5.27 -8.49 -10.42
C ILE A 51 4.45 -9.78 -10.55
N GLY A 52 4.55 -10.65 -9.55
CA GLY A 52 3.65 -11.79 -9.44
C GLY A 52 2.28 -11.34 -8.97
N HIS A 53 1.21 -11.74 -9.66
CA HIS A 53 -0.16 -11.44 -9.23
C HIS A 53 -0.44 -11.97 -7.82
N ASP A 54 0.17 -13.09 -7.44
CA ASP A 54 0.03 -13.72 -6.12
C ASP A 54 0.54 -12.86 -4.95
N HIS A 55 1.34 -11.83 -5.24
CA HIS A 55 1.93 -10.93 -4.23
C HIS A 55 1.41 -9.50 -4.32
N LEU A 56 0.35 -9.27 -5.10
CA LEU A 56 -0.17 -7.92 -5.35
C LEU A 56 -0.52 -7.19 -4.04
N ASP A 57 -1.19 -7.87 -3.11
CA ASP A 57 -1.57 -7.29 -1.82
C ASP A 57 -0.34 -6.86 -1.00
N ALA A 58 0.68 -7.72 -0.94
CA ALA A 58 1.93 -7.42 -0.27
C ALA A 58 2.65 -6.21 -0.90
N TYR A 59 2.63 -6.08 -2.23
CA TYR A 59 3.19 -4.92 -2.91
C TYR A 59 2.43 -3.63 -2.60
N LEU A 60 1.09 -3.69 -2.52
CA LEU A 60 0.26 -2.53 -2.20
C LEU A 60 0.47 -2.08 -0.75
N ASP A 61 0.59 -3.01 0.18
CA ASP A 61 0.90 -2.73 1.58
C ASP A 61 2.29 -2.09 1.73
N GLU A 62 3.31 -2.64 1.07
CA GLU A 62 4.66 -2.08 1.12
C GLU A 62 4.70 -0.67 0.49
N PHE A 63 4.04 -0.48 -0.67
CA PHE A 63 3.93 0.83 -1.29
C PHE A 63 3.30 1.84 -0.35
N THR A 64 2.19 1.47 0.30
CA THR A 64 1.47 2.32 1.26
C THR A 64 2.35 2.69 2.44
N PHE A 65 3.08 1.71 3.00
CA PHE A 65 4.05 1.95 4.06
C PHE A 65 5.14 2.96 3.63
N ARG A 66 5.77 2.75 2.47
CA ARG A 66 6.83 3.63 1.94
C ARG A 66 6.32 5.04 1.65
N PHE A 67 5.14 5.14 1.02
CA PHE A 67 4.52 6.41 0.64
C PHE A 67 4.19 7.24 1.88
N ASN A 68 3.55 6.63 2.88
CA ASN A 68 3.16 7.29 4.12
C ASN A 68 4.37 7.60 5.02
N ARG A 69 5.38 6.72 5.07
CA ARG A 69 6.62 6.97 5.83
C ARG A 69 7.39 8.19 5.31
N ARG A 70 7.40 8.43 3.99
CA ARG A 70 8.17 9.54 3.40
C ARG A 70 7.65 10.92 3.86
N LYS A 71 6.34 11.04 4.11
CA LYS A 71 5.69 12.30 4.52
C LYS A 71 5.31 12.36 6.00
N SER A 72 5.47 11.26 6.74
CA SER A 72 5.17 11.26 8.17
C SER A 72 6.07 12.26 8.91
N ALA A 73 5.48 13.23 9.60
CA ALA A 73 6.18 14.13 10.52
C ALA A 73 6.75 13.39 11.75
N SER A 74 6.39 12.11 11.91
CA SER A 74 6.71 11.30 13.07
C SER A 74 7.50 10.05 12.70
N ARG A 75 8.52 10.19 11.85
CA ARG A 75 9.40 9.07 11.45
C ARG A 75 10.04 8.37 12.66
N GLY A 76 10.41 9.13 13.69
CA GLY A 76 10.92 8.59 14.96
C GLY A 76 9.89 7.76 15.73
N LYS A 77 8.59 7.93 15.49
CA LYS A 77 7.55 7.10 16.13
C LYS A 77 7.60 5.64 15.67
N LEU A 78 8.19 5.32 14.52
CA LEU A 78 8.35 3.93 14.10
C LEU A 78 9.34 3.19 15.01
N PHE A 79 10.51 3.82 15.26
CA PHE A 79 11.49 3.32 16.21
C PHE A 79 10.92 3.28 17.63
N TYR A 80 10.25 4.35 18.05
CA TYR A 80 9.59 4.41 19.36
C TYR A 80 8.54 3.30 19.52
N ARG A 81 7.69 3.05 18.51
CA ARG A 81 6.70 1.96 18.56
C ARG A 81 7.35 0.59 18.56
N LEU A 82 8.45 0.40 17.83
CA LEU A 82 9.21 -0.85 17.84
C LEU A 82 9.86 -1.09 19.20
N ALA A 83 10.47 -0.06 19.81
CA ALA A 83 11.01 -0.13 21.17
C ALA A 83 9.91 -0.39 22.22
N GLN A 84 8.76 0.29 22.08
CA GLN A 84 7.60 0.08 22.95
C GLN A 84 7.07 -1.35 22.84
N GLN A 85 6.95 -1.90 21.63
CA GLN A 85 6.57 -3.31 21.45
C GLN A 85 7.62 -4.27 21.98
N ALA A 86 8.92 -3.99 21.80
CA ALA A 86 10.00 -4.83 22.33
C ALA A 86 9.96 -4.92 23.87
N VAL A 87 9.53 -3.86 24.55
CA VAL A 87 9.33 -3.85 26.02
C VAL A 87 8.05 -4.59 26.42
N GLN A 88 6.98 -4.51 25.61
CA GLN A 88 5.69 -5.13 25.93
C GLN A 88 5.61 -6.62 25.59
N VAL A 89 6.42 -7.10 24.64
CA VAL A 89 6.43 -8.50 24.20
C VAL A 89 7.42 -9.31 25.04
N LYS A 90 7.03 -10.51 25.47
CA LYS A 90 7.92 -11.42 26.21
C LYS A 90 9.13 -11.81 25.33
N PRO A 91 10.34 -11.95 25.89
CA PRO A 91 11.51 -12.36 25.13
C PRO A 91 11.26 -13.69 24.40
N VAL A 92 11.44 -13.67 23.08
CA VAL A 92 11.32 -14.88 22.23
C VAL A 92 12.73 -15.35 21.86
N ARG A 93 13.01 -16.64 22.02
CA ARG A 93 14.28 -17.21 21.59
C ARG A 93 14.39 -17.16 20.07
N ILE A 94 15.59 -16.88 19.55
CA ILE A 94 15.87 -16.77 18.12
C ILE A 94 15.38 -18.01 17.33
N ALA A 95 15.50 -19.21 17.92
CA ALA A 95 15.03 -20.46 17.33
C ALA A 95 13.50 -20.53 17.08
N ALA A 96 12.70 -19.75 17.80
CA ALA A 96 11.25 -19.68 17.59
C ALA A 96 10.87 -18.70 16.46
N LEU A 97 11.76 -17.75 16.11
CA LEU A 97 11.55 -16.80 15.03
C LEU A 97 11.87 -17.38 13.65
N SER A 98 12.70 -18.44 13.57
CA SER A 98 13.08 -19.09 12.30
C SER A 98 12.05 -20.10 11.78
N GLN A 99 10.95 -20.34 12.50
CA GLN A 99 9.92 -21.32 12.15
C GLN A 99 8.75 -20.75 11.33
N HIS A 100 8.64 -19.42 11.21
CA HIS A 100 7.73 -18.81 10.24
C HIS A 100 8.45 -18.70 8.88
N LYS A 101 8.48 -19.81 8.16
CA LYS A 101 8.71 -19.79 6.71
C LYS A 101 7.42 -19.30 6.05
N GLY A 102 7.53 -18.23 5.27
CA GLY A 102 6.46 -17.72 4.40
C GLY A 102 6.14 -18.66 3.26
#